data_AF-M1D2R7-F1
#
_entry.id   AF-M1D2R7-F1
#
_cell.length_a   1.000
_cell.length_b   1.000
_cell.length_c   1.000
_cell.angle_alpha   90.00
_cell.angle_beta   90.00
_cell.angle_gamma   90.00
#
_symmetry.space_group_name_H-M   'P 1'
#
loop_
_entity.id
_entity.type
_entity.pdbx_description
1 polymer ?
#
loop_
_entity_poly.entity_id
_entity_poly.type
_entity_poly.pdbx_seq_one_letter_code
_entity_poly.pdbx_strand_id
1 'polypeptide(L)'
;MLQTIGYSVFAAIFNVGWAATQVSHMSMVNCITLNSTSRVVLASCRNAFTMVANLSLYAVAFVVFNNVGAGTPAAVENQYRWIAYISIFIGSCFVVVFAIGTREPRLKLEAHVKGYVRISWMYWFKKILYHQVALVYVLTRLVTNVSQAFLAFYVINDLQMSLSSKALVPAIIFVCSFVVSILLQEIKWTSQRLKGFYTAGGLLWVLCGIGILLLPRNMNAYMYILSIFIGIANALIMVTGVGMQSVLVGRDLNGCAFVYGSLSFMDKMICGVALFILESYQRSTPELHNCSPSYHFFSLNRYALGLVPAVCALLGVIVTCSMNLQTPILVPLEEPLLG
;
A
#
# COMPACT_ATOMS: atom_id res chain seq x y z
N MET A 1 -13.06 26.62 -12.62
CA MET A 1 -13.90 26.21 -11.48
C MET A 1 -14.67 24.93 -11.77
N LEU A 2 -15.51 24.86 -12.83
CA LEU A 2 -16.30 23.67 -13.15
C LEU A 2 -15.45 22.41 -13.40
N GLN A 3 -14.36 22.51 -14.17
CA GLN A 3 -13.44 21.39 -14.41
C GLN A 3 -12.77 20.92 -13.11
N THR A 4 -12.32 21.84 -12.27
CA THR A 4 -11.70 21.54 -10.97
C THR A 4 -12.67 20.79 -10.06
N ILE A 5 -13.92 21.28 -9.95
CA ILE A 5 -14.97 20.62 -9.18
C ILE A 5 -15.24 19.22 -9.75
N GLY A 6 -15.36 19.08 -11.07
CA GLY A 6 -15.54 17.80 -11.73
C GLY A 6 -14.43 16.80 -11.39
N TYR A 7 -13.17 17.19 -11.58
CA TYR A 7 -12.01 16.32 -11.27
C TYR A 7 -11.97 15.94 -9.79
N SER A 8 -12.24 16.88 -8.88
CA SER A 8 -12.28 16.61 -7.45
C SER A 8 -13.40 15.63 -7.08
N VAL A 9 -14.60 15.76 -7.66
CA VAL A 9 -15.73 14.86 -7.42
C VAL A 9 -15.43 13.44 -7.92
N PHE A 10 -14.95 13.29 -9.15
CA PHE A 10 -14.60 11.96 -9.68
C PHE A 10 -13.45 11.31 -8.91
N ALA A 11 -12.42 12.09 -8.53
CA ALA A 11 -11.35 11.58 -7.69
C ALA A 11 -11.85 11.15 -6.30
N ALA A 12 -12.80 11.88 -5.72
CA ALA A 12 -13.42 11.49 -4.44
C ALA A 12 -14.22 10.18 -4.58
N ILE A 13 -15.06 10.04 -5.61
CA ILE A 13 -15.82 8.82 -5.89
C ILE A 13 -14.88 7.62 -6.05
N PHE A 14 -13.81 7.78 -6.83
CA PHE A 14 -12.80 6.73 -7.02
C PHE A 14 -12.14 6.32 -5.70
N ASN A 15 -11.72 7.29 -4.87
CA ASN A 15 -11.10 7.00 -3.58
C ASN A 15 -12.05 6.34 -2.58
N VAL A 16 -13.33 6.73 -2.58
CA VAL A 16 -14.37 6.09 -1.77
C VAL A 16 -14.58 4.64 -2.22
N GLY A 17 -14.69 4.41 -3.54
CA GLY A 17 -14.79 3.06 -4.10
C GLY A 17 -13.59 2.19 -3.72
N TRP A 18 -12.38 2.72 -3.86
CA TRP A 18 -11.15 2.04 -3.45
C TRP A 18 -11.17 1.67 -1.96
N ALA A 19 -11.55 2.61 -1.09
CA ALA A 19 -11.66 2.36 0.34
C ALA A 19 -12.69 1.26 0.66
N ALA A 20 -13.87 1.32 0.03
CA ALA A 20 -14.95 0.38 0.23
C ALA A 20 -14.53 -1.05 -0.13
N THR A 21 -13.90 -1.25 -1.29
CA THR A 21 -13.39 -2.57 -1.71
C THR A 21 -12.27 -3.05 -0.80
N GLN A 22 -11.30 -2.19 -0.48
CA GLN A 22 -10.15 -2.55 0.34
C GLN A 22 -10.56 -3.00 1.75
N VAL A 23 -11.36 -2.19 2.45
CA VAL A 23 -11.78 -2.48 3.84
C VAL A 23 -12.68 -3.72 3.89
N SER A 24 -13.60 -3.86 2.93
CA SER A 24 -14.49 -5.03 2.85
C SER A 24 -13.72 -6.31 2.62
N HIS A 25 -12.75 -6.32 1.70
CA HIS A 25 -11.94 -7.51 1.44
C HIS A 25 -11.02 -7.86 2.61
N MET A 26 -10.40 -6.87 3.26
CA MET A 26 -9.55 -7.08 4.44
C MET A 26 -10.32 -7.67 5.62
N SER A 27 -11.51 -7.15 5.90
CA SER A 27 -12.38 -7.69 6.95
C SER A 27 -12.87 -9.10 6.61
N MET A 28 -13.20 -9.36 5.35
CA MET A 28 -13.63 -10.69 4.87
C MET A 28 -12.56 -11.76 5.08
N VAL A 29 -11.27 -11.48 4.89
CA VAL A 29 -10.17 -12.44 5.09
C VAL A 29 -10.20 -13.05 6.51
N ASN A 30 -10.45 -12.24 7.54
CA ASN A 30 -10.52 -12.74 8.91
C ASN A 30 -11.75 -13.62 9.18
N CYS A 31 -12.82 -13.42 8.41
CA CYS A 31 -14.05 -14.21 8.48
C CYS A 31 -13.97 -15.51 7.67
N ILE A 32 -12.97 -15.69 6.80
CA ILE A 32 -12.78 -16.93 6.02
C ILE A 32 -12.02 -17.97 6.85
N THR A 33 -11.05 -17.56 7.66
CA THR A 33 -10.21 -18.47 8.45
C THR A 33 -9.78 -17.87 9.77
N LEU A 34 -9.79 -18.69 10.83
CA LEU A 34 -9.25 -18.32 12.15
C LEU A 34 -7.75 -18.61 12.27
N ASN A 35 -7.16 -19.32 11.32
CA ASN A 35 -5.74 -19.63 11.33
C ASN A 35 -4.93 -18.37 10.96
N SER A 36 -4.07 -17.92 11.87
CA SER A 36 -3.21 -16.75 11.68
C SER A 36 -2.29 -16.90 10.47
N THR A 37 -1.77 -18.10 10.20
CA THR A 37 -0.95 -18.37 9.01
C THR A 37 -1.75 -18.16 7.74
N SER A 38 -2.92 -18.78 7.64
CA SER A 38 -3.78 -18.65 6.47
C SER A 38 -4.18 -17.19 6.21
N ARG A 39 -4.44 -16.39 7.26
CA ARG A 39 -4.74 -14.95 7.10
C ARG A 39 -3.59 -14.17 6.45
N VAL A 40 -2.35 -14.43 6.86
CA VAL A 40 -1.17 -13.79 6.27
C VAL A 40 -0.97 -14.26 4.83
N VAL A 41 -1.18 -15.55 4.54
CA VAL A 41 -1.14 -16.10 3.17
C VAL A 41 -2.20 -15.45 2.27
N LEU A 42 -3.44 -15.31 2.74
CA LEU A 42 -4.51 -14.61 2.00
C LEU A 42 -4.16 -13.14 1.78
N ALA A 43 -3.54 -12.47 2.76
CA ALA A 43 -3.05 -11.10 2.61
C ALA A 43 -1.92 -11.01 1.57
N SER A 44 -1.01 -12.00 1.54
CA SER A 44 0.07 -12.11 0.55
C SER A 44 -0.47 -12.32 -0.86
N CYS A 45 -1.45 -13.21 -1.01
CA CYS A 45 -2.15 -13.44 -2.26
C CYS A 45 -2.82 -12.17 -2.77
N ARG A 46 -3.54 -11.45 -1.90
CA ARG A 46 -4.13 -10.15 -2.24
C ARG A 46 -3.07 -9.16 -2.74
N ASN A 47 -1.93 -9.05 -2.05
CA ASN A 47 -0.85 -8.17 -2.47
C ASN A 47 -0.28 -8.57 -3.84
N ALA A 48 -0.08 -9.86 -4.08
CA ALA A 48 0.38 -10.38 -5.37
C ALA A 48 -0.57 -9.98 -6.50
N PHE A 49 -1.89 -10.17 -6.34
CA PHE A 49 -2.87 -9.79 -7.35
C PHE A 49 -2.97 -8.27 -7.55
N THR A 50 -2.73 -7.45 -6.52
CA THR A 50 -2.56 -6.00 -6.71
C THR A 50 -1.37 -5.68 -7.61
N MET A 51 -0.24 -6.38 -7.48
CA MET A 51 0.91 -6.18 -8.37
C MET A 51 0.61 -6.61 -9.80
N VAL A 52 -0.09 -7.74 -9.99
CA VAL A 52 -0.58 -8.20 -11.30
C VAL A 52 -1.50 -7.18 -11.94
N ALA A 53 -2.43 -6.59 -11.17
CA ALA A 53 -3.32 -5.54 -11.67
C ALA A 53 -2.53 -4.31 -12.15
N ASN A 54 -1.54 -3.85 -11.38
CA ASN A 54 -0.68 -2.72 -11.78
C ASN A 54 0.13 -3.04 -13.06
N LEU A 55 0.70 -4.24 -13.18
CA LEU A 55 1.42 -4.67 -14.37
C LEU A 55 0.49 -4.79 -15.59
N SER A 56 -0.73 -5.28 -15.40
CA SER A 56 -1.73 -5.38 -16.47
C SER A 56 -2.11 -4.01 -17.02
N LEU A 57 -2.16 -2.96 -16.17
CA LEU A 57 -2.41 -1.59 -16.61
C LEU A 57 -1.28 -1.09 -17.53
N TYR A 58 -0.02 -1.38 -17.20
CA TYR A 58 1.10 -1.05 -18.10
C TYR A 58 1.03 -1.82 -19.41
N ALA A 59 0.64 -3.10 -19.38
CA ALA A 59 0.47 -3.90 -20.59
C ALA A 59 -0.65 -3.32 -21.49
N VAL A 60 -1.80 -2.97 -20.90
CA VAL A 60 -2.92 -2.33 -21.62
C VAL A 60 -2.46 -0.99 -22.20
N ALA A 61 -1.77 -0.15 -21.43
CA ALA A 61 -1.26 1.12 -21.91
C ALA A 61 -0.28 0.95 -23.08
N PHE A 62 0.64 -0.02 -23.00
CA PHE A 62 1.57 -0.33 -24.08
C PHE A 62 0.85 -0.75 -25.37
N VAL A 63 -0.15 -1.63 -25.26
CA VAL A 63 -0.97 -2.06 -26.40
C VAL A 63 -1.70 -0.86 -27.02
N VAL A 64 -2.34 -0.01 -26.21
CA VAL A 64 -3.09 1.14 -26.74
C VAL A 64 -2.15 2.15 -27.41
N PHE A 65 -1.00 2.46 -26.81
CA PHE A 65 -0.05 3.41 -27.39
C PHE A 65 0.57 2.95 -28.71
N ASN A 66 0.72 1.64 -28.92
CA ASN A 66 1.22 1.10 -30.20
C ASN A 66 0.15 1.04 -31.30
N ASN A 67 -1.14 0.96 -30.93
CA ASN A 67 -2.24 0.80 -31.89
C ASN A 67 -2.96 2.11 -32.22
N VAL A 68 -2.94 3.08 -31.31
CA VAL A 68 -3.57 4.39 -31.51
C VAL A 68 -2.46 5.43 -31.71
N GLY A 69 -2.32 5.95 -32.93
CA GLY A 69 -1.26 6.91 -33.25
C GLY A 69 -1.34 8.20 -32.44
N ALA A 70 -0.24 8.63 -31.83
CA ALA A 70 -0.13 9.89 -31.09
C ALA A 70 0.27 11.04 -32.03
N GLY A 71 -0.72 11.64 -32.72
CA GLY A 71 -0.47 12.77 -33.64
C GLY A 71 -1.00 14.12 -33.17
N THR A 72 -2.05 14.12 -32.34
CA THR A 72 -2.75 15.34 -31.90
C THR A 72 -3.16 15.23 -30.42
N PRO A 73 -3.45 16.36 -29.73
CA PRO A 73 -3.96 16.33 -28.35
C PRO A 73 -5.23 15.48 -28.19
N ALA A 74 -6.12 15.50 -29.19
CA ALA A 74 -7.32 14.66 -29.23
C ALA A 74 -6.98 13.17 -29.35
N ALA A 75 -5.90 12.81 -30.05
CA ALA A 75 -5.44 11.43 -30.12
C ALA A 75 -4.89 10.93 -28.78
N VAL A 76 -4.20 11.80 -28.02
CA VAL A 76 -3.73 11.47 -26.67
C VAL A 76 -4.92 11.25 -25.74
N GLU A 77 -5.93 12.12 -25.78
CA GLU A 77 -7.17 11.92 -25.01
C GLU A 77 -7.82 10.57 -25.37
N ASN A 78 -7.90 10.25 -26.66
CA ASN A 78 -8.46 8.99 -27.14
C ASN A 78 -7.65 7.76 -26.64
N GLN A 79 -6.32 7.85 -26.59
CA GLN A 79 -5.47 6.81 -25.98
C GLN A 79 -5.82 6.57 -24.51
N TYR A 80 -5.89 7.62 -23.70
CA TYR A 80 -6.25 7.49 -22.28
C TYR A 80 -7.69 6.99 -22.07
N ARG A 81 -8.63 7.36 -22.95
CA ARG A 81 -9.99 6.84 -22.94
C ARG A 81 -10.03 5.34 -23.19
N TRP A 82 -9.29 4.84 -24.18
CA TRP A 82 -9.22 3.39 -24.45
C TRP A 82 -8.58 2.62 -23.30
N ILE A 83 -7.51 3.16 -22.70
CA ILE A 83 -6.91 2.57 -21.50
C ILE A 83 -7.97 2.46 -20.39
N ALA A 84 -8.71 3.54 -20.12
CA ALA A 84 -9.76 3.56 -19.11
C ALA A 84 -10.88 2.56 -19.41
N TYR A 85 -11.40 2.51 -20.64
CA TYR A 85 -12.49 1.59 -21.02
C TYR A 85 -12.08 0.12 -20.87
N ILE A 86 -10.87 -0.25 -21.31
CA ILE A 86 -10.37 -1.62 -21.17
C ILE A 86 -10.18 -1.97 -19.69
N SER A 87 -9.59 -1.07 -18.90
CA SER A 87 -9.41 -1.29 -17.46
C SER A 87 -10.73 -1.42 -16.70
N ILE A 88 -11.73 -0.60 -17.03
CA ILE A 88 -13.07 -0.69 -16.44
C ILE A 88 -13.70 -2.03 -16.82
N PHE A 89 -13.65 -2.43 -18.09
CA PHE A 89 -14.20 -3.70 -18.54
C PHE A 89 -13.60 -4.90 -17.80
N ILE A 90 -12.26 -4.97 -17.72
CA ILE A 90 -11.57 -6.03 -16.98
C ILE A 90 -11.98 -6.01 -15.50
N GLY A 91 -11.97 -4.84 -14.86
CA GLY A 91 -12.39 -4.68 -13.47
C GLY A 91 -13.83 -5.14 -13.23
N SER A 92 -14.77 -4.75 -14.10
CA SER A 92 -16.17 -5.18 -14.04
C SER A 92 -16.31 -6.70 -14.16
N CYS A 93 -15.55 -7.36 -15.04
CA CYS A 93 -15.53 -8.82 -15.13
C CYS A 93 -15.11 -9.46 -13.80
N PHE A 94 -14.04 -8.97 -13.16
CA PHE A 94 -13.62 -9.49 -11.85
C PHE A 94 -14.64 -9.22 -10.74
N VAL A 95 -15.33 -8.07 -10.78
CA VAL A 95 -16.43 -7.77 -9.84
C VAL A 95 -17.59 -8.75 -10.00
N VAL A 96 -17.98 -9.09 -11.24
CA VAL A 96 -19.03 -10.09 -11.51
C VAL A 96 -18.59 -11.48 -11.01
N VAL A 97 -17.35 -11.88 -11.29
CA VAL A 97 -16.79 -13.14 -10.78
C VAL A 97 -16.80 -13.17 -9.25
N PHE A 98 -16.44 -12.06 -8.59
CA PHE A 98 -16.50 -11.96 -7.14
C PHE A 98 -17.94 -12.06 -6.62
N ALA A 99 -18.88 -11.32 -7.20
CA ALA A 99 -20.28 -11.28 -6.75
C ALA A 99 -20.99 -12.63 -6.92
N ILE A 100 -20.72 -13.37 -8.00
CA ILE A 100 -21.32 -14.69 -8.26
C ILE A 100 -20.55 -15.80 -7.54
N GLY A 101 -19.22 -15.72 -7.50
CA GLY A 101 -18.35 -16.78 -7.03
C GLY A 101 -18.13 -16.83 -5.52
N THR A 102 -18.24 -15.70 -4.82
CA THR A 102 -18.02 -15.66 -3.37
C THR A 102 -19.27 -16.03 -2.59
N ARG A 103 -19.21 -17.14 -1.86
CA ARG A 103 -20.20 -17.50 -0.86
C ARG A 103 -19.92 -16.76 0.45
N GLU A 104 -20.97 -16.45 1.21
CA GLU A 104 -20.81 -15.76 2.49
C GLU A 104 -19.89 -16.54 3.45
N PRO A 105 -18.95 -15.86 4.16
CA PRO A 105 -18.04 -16.54 5.06
C PRO A 105 -18.79 -17.23 6.21
N ARG A 106 -18.57 -18.54 6.37
CA ARG A 106 -19.25 -19.39 7.38
C ARG A 106 -19.15 -18.83 8.80
N LEU A 107 -18.00 -18.25 9.18
CA LEU A 107 -17.82 -17.68 10.51
C LEU A 107 -18.66 -16.44 10.79
N LYS A 108 -19.00 -15.66 9.74
CA LYS A 108 -19.90 -14.51 9.90
C LYS A 108 -21.33 -14.99 10.17
N LEU A 109 -21.75 -16.07 9.52
CA LEU A 109 -23.03 -16.74 9.77
C LEU A 109 -23.07 -17.31 11.19
N GLU A 110 -22.03 -18.02 11.63
CA GLU A 110 -21.95 -18.55 13.00
C GLU A 110 -21.97 -17.45 14.06
N ALA A 111 -21.28 -16.33 13.83
CA ALA A 111 -21.29 -15.19 14.75
C ALA A 111 -22.67 -14.50 14.82
N HIS A 112 -23.38 -14.43 13.70
CA HIS A 112 -24.73 -13.85 13.63
C HIS A 112 -25.77 -14.77 14.29
N VAL A 113 -25.62 -16.08 14.18
CA VAL A 113 -26.50 -17.08 14.82
C VAL A 113 -26.27 -17.12 16.34
N LYS A 114 -25.03 -16.97 16.81
CA LYS A 114 -24.70 -16.99 18.24
C LYS A 114 -24.97 -15.67 18.99
N GLY A 115 -25.35 -14.60 18.30
CA GLY A 115 -25.75 -13.33 18.93
C GLY A 115 -24.64 -12.63 19.72
N TYR A 116 -23.38 -12.70 19.27
CA TYR A 116 -22.26 -12.06 19.97
C TYR A 116 -22.46 -10.54 20.09
N VAL A 117 -22.27 -10.01 21.30
CA VAL A 117 -22.36 -8.58 21.62
C VAL A 117 -21.41 -7.77 20.73
N ARG A 118 -21.91 -6.66 20.17
CA ARG A 118 -21.13 -5.75 19.34
C ARG A 118 -20.10 -5.04 20.22
N ILE A 119 -18.81 -5.25 19.99
CA ILE A 119 -17.75 -4.57 20.73
C ILE A 119 -17.88 -3.06 20.51
N SER A 120 -17.95 -2.28 21.59
CA SER A 120 -17.97 -0.83 21.52
C SER A 120 -16.68 -0.30 20.90
N TRP A 121 -16.77 0.67 20.00
CA TRP A 121 -15.62 1.21 19.26
C TRP A 121 -14.55 1.80 20.19
N MET A 122 -14.99 2.33 21.35
CA MET A 122 -14.13 2.85 22.41
C MET A 122 -13.16 1.81 22.99
N TYR A 123 -13.51 0.52 22.95
CA TYR A 123 -12.64 -0.55 23.43
C TYR A 123 -11.31 -0.58 22.66
N TRP A 124 -11.36 -0.46 21.32
CA TRP A 124 -10.17 -0.52 20.47
C TRP A 124 -9.23 0.65 20.74
N PHE A 125 -9.77 1.84 20.99
CA PHE A 125 -8.97 3.02 21.33
C PHE A 125 -8.34 2.96 22.73
N LYS A 126 -8.73 2.04 23.61
CA LYS A 126 -8.03 1.81 24.88
C LYS A 126 -6.85 0.85 24.74
N LYS A 127 -6.79 0.08 23.65
CA LYS A 127 -5.75 -0.94 23.45
C LYS A 127 -4.47 -0.31 22.88
N ILE A 128 -3.37 -0.42 23.63
CA ILE A 128 -2.04 0.05 23.17
C ILE A 128 -1.62 -0.64 21.86
N LEU A 129 -1.85 -1.96 21.76
CA LEU A 129 -1.53 -2.73 20.57
C LEU A 129 -2.25 -2.22 19.30
N TYR A 130 -3.48 -1.70 19.45
CA TYR A 130 -4.22 -1.11 18.32
C TYR A 130 -3.47 0.10 17.75
N HIS A 131 -2.98 0.98 18.61
CA HIS A 131 -2.22 2.17 18.20
C HIS A 131 -0.89 1.81 17.56
N GLN A 132 -0.17 0.84 18.13
CA GLN A 132 1.09 0.37 17.55
C GLN A 132 0.86 -0.18 16.13
N VAL A 133 -0.14 -1.04 15.95
CA VAL A 133 -0.44 -1.66 14.64
C VAL A 133 -0.98 -0.65 13.65
N ALA A 134 -1.80 0.30 14.10
CA ALA A 134 -2.25 1.42 13.28
C ALA A 134 -1.07 2.27 12.79
N LEU A 135 -0.13 2.60 13.68
CA LEU A 135 1.05 3.37 13.32
C LEU A 135 1.95 2.62 12.33
N VAL A 136 2.24 1.34 12.57
CA VAL A 136 3.01 0.50 11.62
C VAL A 136 2.35 0.43 10.25
N TYR A 137 1.02 0.22 10.22
CA TYR A 137 0.28 0.18 8.98
C TYR A 137 0.32 1.51 8.23
N VAL A 138 0.05 2.63 8.90
CA VAL A 138 0.11 3.97 8.30
C VAL A 138 1.52 4.27 7.77
N LEU A 139 2.57 3.98 8.53
CA LEU A 139 3.95 4.17 8.09
C LEU A 139 4.27 3.32 6.85
N THR A 140 3.83 2.07 6.82
CA THR A 140 3.96 1.19 5.63
C THR A 140 3.26 1.77 4.40
N ARG A 141 2.05 2.31 4.59
CA ARG A 141 1.29 2.95 3.51
C ARG A 141 1.95 4.25 3.05
N LEU A 142 2.53 5.02 3.97
CA LEU A 142 3.24 6.25 3.65
C LEU A 142 4.51 5.95 2.83
N VAL A 143 5.29 4.97 3.25
CA VAL A 143 6.47 4.46 2.52
C VAL A 143 6.12 4.12 1.07
N THR A 144 5.06 3.34 0.86
CA THR A 144 4.67 2.87 -0.48
C THR A 144 4.03 3.96 -1.33
N ASN A 145 3.13 4.77 -0.76
CA ASN A 145 2.43 5.81 -1.51
C ASN A 145 3.35 6.98 -1.88
N VAL A 146 4.19 7.45 -0.94
CA VAL A 146 5.14 8.54 -1.20
C VAL A 146 6.20 8.10 -2.20
N SER A 147 6.77 6.90 -2.04
CA SER A 147 7.77 6.43 -2.99
C SER A 147 7.18 6.31 -4.40
N GLN A 148 5.97 5.75 -4.56
CA GLN A 148 5.34 5.64 -5.88
C GLN A 148 5.00 7.01 -6.51
N ALA A 149 4.55 7.98 -5.73
CA ALA A 149 4.21 9.32 -6.24
C ALA A 149 5.43 10.07 -6.80
N PHE A 150 6.59 9.98 -6.13
CA PHE A 150 7.80 10.72 -6.49
C PHE A 150 8.76 9.94 -7.40
N LEU A 151 8.56 8.63 -7.58
CA LEU A 151 9.48 7.77 -8.34
C LEU A 151 9.71 8.26 -9.77
N ALA A 152 8.65 8.57 -10.51
CA ALA A 152 8.76 9.02 -11.88
C ALA A 152 9.46 10.39 -12.01
N PHE A 153 9.22 11.30 -11.05
CA PHE A 153 9.88 12.60 -11.01
C PHE A 153 11.37 12.44 -10.74
N TYR A 154 11.77 11.60 -9.79
CA TYR A 154 13.17 11.35 -9.50
C TYR A 154 13.93 10.70 -10.67
N VAL A 155 13.37 9.66 -11.29
CA VAL A 155 14.01 8.95 -12.41
C VAL A 155 14.32 9.89 -13.60
N ILE A 156 13.51 10.93 -13.76
CA ILE A 156 13.52 11.74 -14.99
C ILE A 156 14.13 13.11 -14.74
N ASN A 157 13.73 13.78 -13.67
CA ASN A 157 14.24 15.11 -13.38
C ASN A 157 15.62 15.03 -12.74
N ASP A 158 15.86 14.08 -11.83
CA ASP A 158 17.11 13.98 -11.07
C ASP A 158 18.14 13.07 -11.73
N LEU A 159 17.72 11.87 -12.13
CA LEU A 159 18.62 10.90 -12.78
C LEU A 159 18.73 11.10 -14.30
N GLN A 160 17.82 11.90 -14.90
CA GLN A 160 17.83 12.23 -16.33
C GLN A 160 17.90 10.98 -17.21
N MET A 161 17.16 9.94 -16.82
CA MET A 161 17.02 8.71 -17.59
C MET A 161 16.07 8.91 -18.77
N SER A 162 16.05 7.94 -19.69
CA SER A 162 15.12 7.96 -20.83
C SER A 162 13.67 7.92 -20.36
N LEU A 163 12.75 8.45 -21.18
CA LEU A 163 11.32 8.44 -20.85
C LEU A 163 10.76 7.03 -20.63
N SER A 164 11.33 6.01 -21.29
CA SER A 164 10.98 4.61 -21.08
C SER A 164 11.20 4.15 -19.63
N SER A 165 12.16 4.72 -18.90
CA SER A 165 12.45 4.38 -17.50
C SER A 165 11.30 4.73 -16.56
N LYS A 166 10.41 5.68 -16.91
CA LYS A 166 9.18 5.98 -16.14
C LYS A 166 8.26 4.78 -15.99
N ALA A 167 8.26 3.87 -16.97
CA ALA A 167 7.44 2.66 -16.95
C ALA A 167 8.25 1.44 -16.47
N LEU A 168 9.51 1.32 -16.89
CA LEU A 168 10.36 0.17 -16.57
C LEU A 168 10.68 0.07 -15.08
N VAL A 169 11.01 1.18 -14.41
CA VAL A 169 11.38 1.15 -12.99
C VAL A 169 10.20 0.70 -12.10
N PRO A 170 8.98 1.27 -12.21
CA PRO A 170 7.82 0.72 -11.50
C PRO A 170 7.50 -0.73 -11.87
N ALA A 171 7.65 -1.12 -13.15
CA ALA A 171 7.39 -2.49 -13.58
C ALA A 171 8.31 -3.50 -12.87
N ILE A 172 9.61 -3.20 -12.73
CA ILE A 172 10.55 -4.04 -11.97
C ILE A 172 10.12 -4.14 -10.51
N ILE A 173 9.76 -3.01 -9.87
CA ILE A 173 9.27 -3.00 -8.49
C ILE A 173 8.06 -3.94 -8.34
N PHE A 174 7.10 -3.87 -9.26
CA PHE A 174 5.89 -4.70 -9.22
C PHE A 174 6.17 -6.18 -9.49
N VAL A 175 7.06 -6.51 -10.44
CA VAL A 175 7.46 -7.90 -10.70
C VAL A 175 8.17 -8.50 -9.49
N CYS A 176 9.15 -7.80 -8.92
CA CYS A 176 9.86 -8.29 -7.74
C CYS A 176 8.94 -8.41 -6.52
N SER A 177 8.04 -7.43 -6.32
CA SER A 177 7.03 -7.47 -5.26
C SER A 177 6.06 -8.64 -5.44
N PHE A 178 5.65 -8.93 -6.68
CA PHE A 178 4.82 -10.09 -7.01
C PHE A 178 5.52 -11.40 -6.65
N VAL A 179 6.75 -11.60 -7.14
CA VAL A 179 7.53 -12.83 -6.88
C VAL A 179 7.70 -13.05 -5.38
N VAL A 180 8.12 -12.02 -4.63
CA VAL A 180 8.26 -12.12 -3.16
C VAL A 180 6.91 -12.44 -2.51
N SER A 181 5.81 -11.82 -2.96
CA SER A 181 4.48 -12.10 -2.41
C SER A 181 3.99 -13.52 -2.67
N ILE A 182 4.44 -14.19 -3.75
CA ILE A 182 4.19 -15.62 -3.97
C ILE A 182 5.05 -16.45 -3.00
N LEU A 183 6.35 -16.15 -2.89
CA LEU A 183 7.25 -16.89 -1.99
C LEU A 183 6.80 -16.83 -0.52
N LEU A 184 6.26 -15.69 -0.09
CA LEU A 184 5.73 -15.50 1.27
C LEU A 184 4.49 -16.37 1.58
N GLN A 185 3.81 -16.93 0.57
CA GLN A 185 2.64 -17.79 0.76
C GLN A 185 3.01 -19.18 1.30
N GLU A 186 4.21 -19.67 0.97
CA GLU A 186 4.69 -20.99 1.39
C GLU A 186 5.20 -21.02 2.84
N ILE A 187 5.28 -19.86 3.49
CA ILE A 187 5.85 -19.72 4.82
C ILE A 187 4.79 -19.95 5.89
N LYS A 188 5.12 -20.79 6.89
CA LYS A 188 4.35 -20.88 8.13
C LYS A 188 4.57 -19.63 8.98
N TRP A 189 3.50 -18.91 9.29
CA TRP A 189 3.59 -17.61 9.96
C TRP A 189 3.36 -17.73 11.47
N THR A 190 4.29 -17.12 12.22
CA THR A 190 4.18 -16.89 13.67
C THR A 190 4.33 -15.40 13.94
N SER A 191 3.89 -14.93 15.10
CA SER A 191 4.03 -13.52 15.49
C SER A 191 5.49 -13.03 15.43
N GLN A 192 6.45 -13.88 15.80
CA GLN A 192 7.88 -13.55 15.74
C GLN A 192 8.39 -13.47 14.29
N ARG A 193 7.99 -14.40 13.41
CA ARG A 193 8.34 -14.34 11.99
C ARG A 193 7.74 -13.10 11.33
N LEU A 194 6.52 -12.74 11.68
CA LEU A 194 5.85 -11.55 11.15
C LEU A 194 6.63 -10.27 11.46
N LYS A 195 7.10 -10.12 12.71
CA LYS A 195 8.01 -9.04 13.09
C LYS A 195 9.34 -9.12 12.34
N GLY A 196 9.98 -10.29 12.32
CA GLY A 196 11.28 -10.47 11.69
C GLY A 196 11.30 -10.14 10.19
N PHE A 197 10.27 -10.54 9.44
CA PHE A 197 10.15 -10.17 8.02
C PHE A 197 9.80 -8.70 7.83
N TYR A 198 8.99 -8.10 8.70
CA TYR A 198 8.71 -6.66 8.67
C TYR A 198 10.00 -5.86 8.93
N THR A 199 10.79 -6.24 9.94
CA THR A 199 12.04 -5.56 10.27
C THR A 199 13.08 -5.72 9.16
N ALA A 200 13.21 -6.91 8.57
CA ALA A 200 14.07 -7.13 7.42
C ALA A 200 13.68 -6.24 6.22
N GLY A 201 12.38 -6.17 5.90
CA GLY A 201 11.87 -5.30 4.83
C GLY A 201 12.08 -3.82 5.12
N GLY A 202 11.85 -3.38 6.36
CA GLY A 202 12.06 -2.00 6.78
C GLY A 202 13.52 -1.57 6.72
N LEU A 203 14.45 -2.39 7.20
CA LEU A 203 15.90 -2.13 7.11
C LEU A 203 16.37 -2.13 5.65
N LEU A 204 15.87 -3.05 4.82
CA LEU A 204 16.15 -3.05 3.39
C LEU A 204 15.68 -1.76 2.71
N TRP A 205 14.54 -1.21 3.13
CA TRP A 205 14.07 0.08 2.64
C TRP A 205 14.93 1.25 3.15
N VAL A 206 15.41 1.22 4.40
CA VAL A 206 16.37 2.24 4.85
C VAL A 206 17.61 2.23 3.96
N LEU A 207 18.16 1.06 3.65
CA LEU A 207 19.31 0.92 2.75
C LEU A 207 19.01 1.45 1.34
N CYS A 208 17.85 1.11 0.77
CA CYS A 208 17.51 1.62 -0.56
C CYS A 208 17.26 3.13 -0.54
N GLY A 209 16.69 3.68 0.53
CA GLY A 209 16.48 5.13 0.70
C GLY A 209 17.80 5.90 0.76
N ILE A 210 18.80 5.38 1.49
CA ILE A 210 20.18 5.91 1.48
C ILE A 210 20.77 5.81 0.06
N GLY A 211 20.55 4.68 -0.62
CA GLY A 211 20.93 4.50 -2.02
C GLY A 211 20.35 5.58 -2.94
N ILE A 212 19.05 5.85 -2.86
CA ILE A 212 18.36 6.88 -3.66
C ILE A 212 18.94 8.28 -3.40
N LEU A 213 19.22 8.59 -2.13
CA LEU A 213 19.80 9.88 -1.74
C LEU A 213 21.19 10.06 -2.37
N LEU A 214 22.06 9.06 -2.25
CA LEU A 214 23.45 9.13 -2.68
C LEU A 214 23.67 8.87 -4.17
N LEU A 215 22.69 8.31 -4.89
CA LEU A 215 22.88 7.85 -6.27
C LEU A 215 23.14 9.01 -7.25
N PRO A 216 24.35 9.14 -7.81
CA PRO A 216 24.67 10.23 -8.73
C PRO A 216 24.14 9.96 -10.14
N ARG A 217 23.96 11.04 -10.93
CA ARG A 217 23.39 10.97 -12.29
C ARG A 217 24.19 10.08 -13.25
N ASN A 218 25.51 10.07 -13.14
CA ASN A 218 26.41 9.24 -13.96
C ASN A 218 26.21 7.74 -13.73
N MET A 219 25.64 7.34 -12.60
CA MET A 219 25.39 5.94 -12.22
C MET A 219 23.88 5.62 -12.24
N ASN A 220 23.10 6.30 -13.07
CA ASN A 220 21.64 6.13 -13.12
C ASN A 220 21.16 4.70 -13.44
N ALA A 221 21.98 3.88 -14.11
CA ALA A 221 21.69 2.47 -14.37
C ALA A 221 21.49 1.64 -13.09
N TYR A 222 22.14 2.01 -11.98
CA TYR A 222 21.95 1.32 -10.70
C TYR A 222 20.54 1.50 -10.13
N MET A 223 19.74 2.44 -10.63
CA MET A 223 18.34 2.59 -10.26
C MET A 223 17.53 1.33 -10.61
N TYR A 224 17.88 0.60 -11.68
CA TYR A 224 17.21 -0.66 -12.01
C TYR A 224 17.50 -1.74 -10.95
N ILE A 225 18.73 -1.83 -10.45
CA ILE A 225 19.09 -2.74 -9.36
C ILE A 225 18.37 -2.33 -8.07
N LEU A 226 18.35 -1.03 -7.76
CA LEU A 226 17.67 -0.49 -6.59
C LEU A 226 16.18 -0.80 -6.62
N SER A 227 15.54 -0.73 -7.79
CA SER A 227 14.13 -1.03 -7.99
C SER A 227 13.75 -2.49 -7.65
N ILE A 228 14.67 -3.44 -7.83
CA ILE A 228 14.50 -4.83 -7.40
C ILE A 228 14.36 -4.90 -5.87
N PHE A 229 15.32 -4.30 -5.16
CA PHE A 229 15.31 -4.29 -3.70
C PHE A 229 14.13 -3.50 -3.11
N ILE A 230 13.72 -2.41 -3.76
CA ILE A 230 12.50 -1.67 -3.41
C ILE A 230 11.26 -2.56 -3.53
N GLY A 231 11.15 -3.34 -4.61
CA GLY A 231 10.07 -4.32 -4.78
C GLY A 231 10.03 -5.36 -3.67
N ILE A 232 11.19 -5.91 -3.31
CA ILE A 232 11.33 -6.88 -2.20
C ILE A 232 10.92 -6.22 -0.87
N ALA A 233 11.46 -5.05 -0.55
CA ALA A 233 11.17 -4.32 0.67
C ALA A 233 9.67 -4.02 0.80
N ASN A 234 9.04 -3.50 -0.27
CA ASN A 234 7.62 -3.18 -0.32
C ASN A 234 6.74 -4.41 -0.07
N ALA A 235 7.04 -5.55 -0.69
CA ALA A 235 6.30 -6.79 -0.46
C ALA A 235 6.42 -7.25 0.99
N LEU A 236 7.64 -7.24 1.55
CA LEU A 236 7.88 -7.64 2.93
C LEU A 236 7.08 -6.79 3.92
N ILE A 237 7.20 -5.46 3.87
CA ILE A 237 6.51 -4.57 4.82
C ILE A 237 4.99 -4.58 4.64
N MET A 238 4.49 -4.68 3.39
CA MET A 238 3.05 -4.65 3.11
C MET A 238 2.36 -5.92 3.57
N VAL A 239 2.90 -7.09 3.22
CA VAL A 239 2.31 -8.38 3.58
C VAL A 239 2.35 -8.57 5.11
N THR A 240 3.49 -8.29 5.73
CA THR A 240 3.63 -8.46 7.18
C THR A 240 2.86 -7.41 7.97
N GLY A 241 2.83 -6.15 7.54
CA GLY A 241 2.05 -5.08 8.17
C GLY A 241 0.55 -5.36 8.15
N VAL A 242 0.02 -5.85 7.02
CA VAL A 242 -1.38 -6.30 6.95
C VAL A 242 -1.61 -7.57 7.78
N GLY A 243 -0.64 -8.48 7.81
CA GLY A 243 -0.68 -9.63 8.72
C GLY A 243 -0.81 -9.22 10.18
N MET A 244 -0.16 -8.14 10.61
CA MET A 244 -0.25 -7.64 12.00
C MET A 244 -1.65 -7.11 12.30
N GLN A 245 -2.33 -6.48 11.33
CA GLN A 245 -3.74 -6.10 11.46
C GLN A 245 -4.63 -7.34 11.68
N SER A 246 -4.39 -8.40 10.91
CA SER A 246 -5.14 -9.66 11.04
C SER A 246 -4.91 -10.36 12.37
N VAL A 247 -3.69 -10.23 12.95
CA VAL A 247 -3.38 -10.71 14.30
C VAL A 247 -4.05 -9.85 15.37
N LEU A 248 -4.07 -8.51 15.20
CA LEU A 248 -4.73 -7.58 16.12
C LEU A 248 -6.23 -7.87 16.26
N VAL A 249 -6.90 -8.14 15.14
CA VAL A 249 -8.33 -8.50 15.11
C VAL A 249 -8.57 -9.88 15.73
N GLY A 250 -7.68 -10.85 15.48
CA GLY A 250 -7.77 -12.17 16.11
C GLY A 250 -9.13 -12.84 15.89
N ARG A 251 -9.76 -13.34 16.96
CA ARG A 251 -11.07 -14.01 16.90
C ARG A 251 -12.26 -13.04 16.99
N ASP A 252 -12.02 -11.75 17.23
CA ASP A 252 -13.05 -10.73 17.45
C ASP A 252 -13.62 -10.19 16.12
N LEU A 253 -14.31 -11.07 15.39
CA LEU A 253 -14.81 -10.78 14.03
C LEU A 253 -15.83 -9.62 14.00
N ASN A 254 -16.58 -9.39 15.07
CA ASN A 254 -17.56 -8.30 15.14
C ASN A 254 -16.94 -6.90 15.05
N GLY A 255 -15.69 -6.74 15.51
CA GLY A 255 -14.96 -5.47 15.47
C GLY A 255 -14.08 -5.27 14.24
N CYS A 256 -13.92 -6.30 13.39
CA CYS A 256 -12.92 -6.28 12.33
C CYS A 256 -13.17 -5.17 11.29
N ALA A 257 -14.43 -4.94 10.90
CA ALA A 257 -14.78 -3.92 9.93
C ALA A 257 -14.44 -2.51 10.45
N PHE A 258 -14.67 -2.25 11.74
CA PHE A 258 -14.28 -1.00 12.37
C PHE A 258 -12.75 -0.83 12.36
N VAL A 259 -12.00 -1.85 12.81
CA VAL A 259 -10.53 -1.80 12.86
C VAL A 259 -9.93 -1.54 11.48
N TYR A 260 -10.32 -2.30 10.45
CA TYR A 260 -9.78 -2.06 9.10
C TYR A 260 -10.25 -0.72 8.53
N GLY A 261 -11.48 -0.30 8.82
CA GLY A 261 -12.03 0.97 8.38
C GLY A 261 -11.29 2.16 8.98
N SER A 262 -11.07 2.17 10.29
CA SER A 262 -10.37 3.24 11.00
C SER A 262 -8.89 3.31 10.61
N LEU A 263 -8.21 2.16 10.53
CA LEU A 263 -6.81 2.12 10.08
C LEU A 263 -6.69 2.60 8.62
N SER A 264 -7.63 2.22 7.75
CA SER A 264 -7.59 2.70 6.36
C SER A 264 -7.95 4.17 6.22
N PHE A 265 -8.86 4.69 7.05
CA PHE A 265 -9.12 6.13 7.11
C PHE A 265 -7.88 6.91 7.52
N MET A 266 -7.20 6.47 8.59
CA MET A 266 -5.93 7.07 9.03
C MET A 266 -4.86 7.02 7.92
N ASP A 267 -4.77 5.91 7.18
CA ASP A 267 -3.82 5.79 6.06
C ASP A 267 -4.07 6.85 4.98
N LYS A 268 -5.32 7.05 4.56
CA LYS A 268 -5.67 7.98 3.46
C LYS A 268 -5.47 9.42 3.89
N MET A 269 -5.89 9.75 5.11
CA MET A 269 -5.74 11.09 5.65
C MET A 269 -4.26 11.46 5.78
N ILE A 270 -3.45 10.62 6.42
CA ILE A 270 -2.02 10.93 6.67
C ILE A 270 -1.22 10.91 5.37
N CYS A 271 -1.46 9.95 4.47
CA CYS A 271 -0.80 9.96 3.16
C CYS A 271 -1.21 11.16 2.32
N GLY A 272 -2.49 11.54 2.33
CA GLY A 272 -2.99 12.70 1.60
C GLY A 272 -2.36 14.01 2.07
N VAL A 273 -2.30 14.22 3.39
CA VAL A 273 -1.64 15.40 3.98
C VAL A 273 -0.15 15.42 3.66
N ALA A 274 0.54 14.27 3.79
CA ALA A 274 1.97 14.19 3.49
C ALA A 274 2.28 14.49 2.02
N LEU A 275 1.51 13.93 1.08
CA LEU A 275 1.67 14.20 -0.35
C LEU A 275 1.35 15.66 -0.67
N PHE A 276 0.29 16.23 -0.10
CA PHE A 276 -0.04 17.64 -0.29
C PHE A 276 1.11 18.56 0.14
N ILE A 277 1.70 18.30 1.33
CA ILE A 277 2.85 19.07 1.83
C ILE A 277 4.04 18.92 0.89
N LEU A 278 4.42 17.68 0.51
CA LEU A 278 5.57 17.42 -0.36
C LEU A 278 5.39 18.06 -1.75
N GLU A 279 4.21 17.94 -2.35
CA GLU A 279 3.89 18.55 -3.64
C GLU A 279 3.85 20.08 -3.57
N SER A 280 3.41 20.66 -2.44
CA SER A 280 3.41 22.11 -2.24
C SER A 280 4.82 22.68 -2.29
N TYR A 281 5.78 22.04 -1.61
CA TYR A 281 7.19 22.43 -1.65
C TYR A 281 7.80 22.26 -3.06
N GLN A 282 7.34 21.26 -3.83
CA GLN A 282 7.80 21.03 -5.19
C GLN A 282 7.34 22.14 -6.14
N ARG A 283 6.13 22.67 -5.94
CA ARG A 283 5.61 23.78 -6.75
C ARG A 283 6.23 25.13 -6.40
N SER A 284 6.70 25.33 -5.17
CA SER A 284 7.33 26.60 -4.75
C SER A 284 8.81 26.71 -5.13
N THR A 285 9.48 25.60 -5.44
CA THR A 285 10.90 25.59 -5.85
C THR A 285 11.24 26.16 -7.24
N PRO A 286 10.37 26.12 -8.29
CA PRO A 286 10.67 26.78 -9.57
C PRO A 286 10.77 28.31 -9.52
N GLU A 287 10.15 29.00 -8.56
CA GLU A 287 10.23 30.47 -8.45
C GLU A 287 11.55 30.96 -7.83
N LEU A 288 12.30 30.09 -7.15
CA LEU A 288 13.61 30.38 -6.55
C LEU A 288 14.78 29.97 -7.48
N HIS A 289 14.53 29.79 -8.78
CA HIS A 289 15.61 29.47 -9.74
C HIS A 289 16.37 30.73 -10.22
N ASN A 290 15.87 31.93 -9.91
CA ASN A 290 16.48 33.21 -10.33
C ASN A 290 17.38 33.85 -9.27
N CYS A 291 17.48 33.31 -8.06
CA CYS A 291 18.34 33.86 -7.01
C CYS A 291 19.09 32.75 -6.27
N SER A 292 20.36 32.54 -6.63
CA SER A 292 21.44 31.88 -5.86
C SER A 292 21.80 30.42 -6.27
N PRO A 293 23.01 30.17 -6.79
CA PRO A 293 23.45 28.87 -7.29
C PRO A 293 24.12 27.95 -6.23
N SER A 294 23.68 27.96 -4.96
CA SER A 294 24.46 27.33 -3.86
C SER A 294 23.80 26.21 -3.05
N TYR A 295 22.57 25.78 -3.31
CA TYR A 295 21.93 24.65 -2.59
C TYR A 295 21.82 23.37 -3.42
N HIS A 296 22.82 23.10 -4.26
CA HIS A 296 22.79 22.09 -5.31
C HIS A 296 23.08 20.64 -4.85
N PHE A 297 22.85 20.28 -3.58
CA PHE A 297 23.27 18.96 -3.07
C PHE A 297 22.13 17.95 -2.87
N PHE A 298 20.88 18.38 -2.66
CA PHE A 298 19.74 17.45 -2.58
C PHE A 298 18.44 18.07 -3.11
N SER A 299 17.99 17.58 -4.26
CA SER A 299 16.68 17.92 -4.83
C SER A 299 15.56 17.36 -3.95
N LEU A 300 14.45 18.09 -3.88
CA LEU A 300 13.26 17.71 -3.10
C LEU A 300 12.75 16.31 -3.46
N ASN A 301 12.86 15.89 -4.72
CA ASN A 301 12.46 14.56 -5.15
C ASN A 301 13.30 13.46 -4.48
N ARG A 302 14.59 13.72 -4.22
CA ARG A 302 15.48 12.79 -3.52
C ARG A 302 15.07 12.65 -2.05
N TYR A 303 14.70 13.76 -1.41
CA TYR A 303 14.18 13.73 -0.04
C TYR A 303 12.83 13.02 0.04
N ALA A 304 11.90 13.36 -0.85
CA ALA A 304 10.57 12.78 -0.89
C ALA A 304 10.61 11.27 -1.19
N LEU A 305 11.42 10.84 -2.17
CA LEU A 305 11.52 9.43 -2.55
C LEU A 305 12.43 8.60 -1.62
N GLY A 306 13.53 9.18 -1.14
CA GLY A 306 14.55 8.48 -0.36
C GLY A 306 14.39 8.64 1.14
N LEU A 307 14.50 9.88 1.64
CA LEU A 307 14.55 10.16 3.08
C LEU A 307 13.22 9.87 3.77
N VAL A 308 12.10 10.38 3.24
CA VAL A 308 10.78 10.25 3.89
C VAL A 308 10.39 8.77 4.07
N PRO A 309 10.41 7.92 3.02
CA PRO A 309 10.19 6.49 3.17
C PRO A 309 11.20 5.80 4.11
N ALA A 310 12.49 6.16 4.07
CA ALA A 310 13.48 5.55 4.97
C ALA A 310 13.19 5.86 6.44
N VAL A 311 12.86 7.10 6.78
CA VAL A 311 12.50 7.50 8.16
C VAL A 311 11.22 6.78 8.59
N CYS A 312 10.20 6.71 7.73
CA CYS A 312 8.96 6.01 8.04
C CYS A 312 9.17 4.50 8.23
N ALA A 313 10.02 3.89 7.41
CA ALA A 313 10.39 2.48 7.53
C ALA A 313 11.12 2.24 8.86
N LEU A 314 12.10 3.08 9.22
CA LEU A 314 12.83 2.98 10.48
C LEU A 314 11.91 3.12 11.70
N LEU A 315 11.02 4.12 11.71
CA LEU A 315 10.01 4.28 12.76
C LEU A 315 9.10 3.04 12.84
N GLY A 316 8.68 2.50 11.70
CA GLY A 316 7.89 1.28 11.65
C GLY A 316 8.62 0.09 12.27
N VAL A 317 9.93 -0.05 12.01
CA VAL A 317 10.78 -1.10 12.62
C VAL A 317 10.85 -0.93 14.13
N ILE A 318 11.10 0.29 14.63
CA ILE A 318 11.19 0.59 16.07
C ILE A 318 9.87 0.21 16.77
N VAL A 319 8.73 0.63 16.20
CA VAL A 319 7.41 0.33 16.77
C VAL A 319 7.15 -1.18 16.73
N THR A 320 7.48 -1.86 15.64
CA THR A 320 7.32 -3.32 15.50
C THR A 320 8.13 -4.10 16.53
N CYS A 321 9.35 -3.66 16.83
CA CYS A 321 10.18 -4.25 17.88
C CYS A 321 9.53 -4.09 19.27
N SER A 322 8.88 -2.95 19.54
CA SER A 322 8.20 -2.67 20.81
C SER A 322 6.85 -3.39 21.00
N MET A 323 6.26 -3.92 19.93
CA MET A 323 4.96 -4.60 20.02
C MET A 323 5.06 -5.90 20.80
N ASN A 324 4.04 -6.25 21.57
CA ASN A 324 3.88 -7.60 22.09
C ASN A 324 2.74 -8.33 21.37
N LEU A 325 3.05 -8.99 20.26
CA LEU A 325 2.13 -9.83 19.48
C LEU A 325 2.03 -11.22 20.14
N GLN A 326 1.63 -11.30 21.41
CA GLN A 326 1.35 -12.58 22.05
C GLN A 326 0.16 -13.24 21.33
N THR A 327 0.35 -14.50 20.92
CA THR A 327 -0.77 -15.40 20.63
C THR A 327 -1.61 -15.50 21.88
N PRO A 328 -2.94 -15.27 21.84
CA PRO A 328 -3.76 -15.48 23.02
C PRO A 328 -3.59 -16.94 23.45
N ILE A 329 -2.99 -17.13 24.62
CA ILE A 329 -3.16 -18.34 25.41
C ILE A 329 -4.67 -18.49 25.59
N LEU A 330 -5.20 -19.70 25.38
CA LEU A 330 -6.57 -20.04 25.72
C LEU A 330 -6.80 -19.67 27.20
N VAL A 331 -7.34 -18.49 27.45
CA VAL A 331 -8.11 -18.24 28.65
C VAL A 331 -9.54 -18.37 28.16
N PRO A 332 -10.27 -19.43 28.54
CA PRO A 332 -11.71 -19.45 28.38
C PRO A 332 -12.22 -18.20 29.09
N LEU A 333 -12.93 -17.32 28.36
CA LEU A 333 -13.72 -16.27 28.98
C LEU A 333 -14.92 -16.96 29.65
N GLU A 334 -14.68 -17.62 30.78
CA GLU A 334 -15.67 -17.80 31.83
C GLU A 334 -15.50 -16.61 32.77
N GLU A 335 -16.18 -15.51 32.45
CA GLU A 335 -16.73 -14.70 33.52
C GLU A 335 -18.26 -14.77 33.40
N PRO A 336 -18.94 -15.25 34.45
CA PRO A 336 -20.39 -15.35 34.46
C PRO A 336 -20.97 -13.94 34.52
N LEU A 337 -22.05 -13.73 33.78
CA LEU A 337 -22.95 -12.59 33.98
C LEU A 337 -23.41 -12.58 35.44
N LEU A 338 -22.97 -11.58 36.19
CA LEU A 338 -23.49 -11.22 37.50
C LEU A 338 -23.57 -9.69 37.58
N GLY A 339 -24.80 -9.18 37.59
CA GLY A 339 -25.15 -7.77 37.72
C GLY A 339 -26.30 -7.37 36.80
#